data_AF-A0A165AR76-F1
#
_entry.id   AF-A0A165AR76-F1
#
_cell.length_a   1.000
_cell.length_b   1.000
_cell.length_c   1.000
_cell.angle_alpha   90.00
_cell.angle_beta   90.00
_cell.angle_gamma   90.00
#
_symmetry.space_group_name_H-M   'P 1'
#
loop_
_entity.id
_entity.type
_entity.pdbx_description
1 polymer ?
#
loop_
_entity_poly.entity_id
_entity_poly.type
_entity_poly.pdbx_seq_one_letter_code
_entity_poly.pdbx_strand_id
1 'polypeptide(L)'
;KKERQWIRWATETIPSLLRPHLKLLCESESLRNVQRPSKQPCTCGQKDARTLQIVCVFFERLENIQIGACQCSPAALQLLSRGLFPCAPQAPTLAVNINLLQFAQELFLRLPPNTTSFCATLEAFLGYRKYKLTTRDSLRRRFGNALLWYLNLVNATNRLVQDHIEAARVTV
;
A
#
# COMPACT_ATOMS: atom_id res chain seq x y z
N LYS A 1 -16.00 13.10 8.18
CA LYS A 1 -14.54 12.92 7.87
C LYS A 1 -14.21 11.51 7.34
N LYS A 2 -14.66 10.42 7.99
CA LYS A 2 -14.49 9.04 7.48
C LYS A 2 -15.16 8.82 6.11
N GLU A 3 -16.41 9.26 5.94
CA GLU A 3 -17.17 9.18 4.68
C GLU A 3 -16.38 9.72 3.47
N ARG A 4 -15.88 10.95 3.57
CA ARG A 4 -15.11 11.60 2.49
C ARG A 4 -13.80 10.87 2.17
N GLN A 5 -13.17 10.23 3.16
CA GLN A 5 -11.99 9.41 2.93
C GLN A 5 -12.35 8.12 2.21
N TRP A 6 -13.45 7.48 2.62
CA TRP A 6 -13.94 6.26 1.98
C TRP A 6 -14.31 6.51 0.51
N ILE A 7 -15.07 7.59 0.24
CA ILE A 7 -15.44 8.00 -1.13
C ILE A 7 -14.17 8.12 -1.97
N ARG A 8 -13.19 8.91 -1.52
CA ARG A 8 -11.93 9.10 -2.28
C ARG A 8 -11.13 7.83 -2.51
N TRP A 9 -11.12 6.92 -1.55
CA TRP A 9 -10.49 5.63 -1.76
C TRP A 9 -11.21 4.84 -2.86
N ALA A 10 -12.53 4.72 -2.75
CA ALA A 10 -13.34 3.95 -3.68
C ALA A 10 -13.38 4.55 -5.10
N THR A 11 -13.49 5.88 -5.23
CA THR A 11 -13.74 6.56 -6.50
C THR A 11 -12.47 7.02 -7.21
N GLU A 12 -11.43 7.41 -6.47
CA GLU A 12 -10.23 8.02 -7.05
C GLU A 12 -9.00 7.11 -6.88
N THR A 13 -8.73 6.66 -5.66
CA THR A 13 -7.45 6.04 -5.32
C THR A 13 -7.36 4.60 -5.80
N ILE A 14 -8.33 3.75 -5.48
CA ILE A 14 -8.29 2.34 -5.88
C ILE A 14 -8.32 2.19 -7.42
N PRO A 15 -9.22 2.84 -8.17
CA PRO A 15 -9.26 2.71 -9.63
C PRO A 15 -7.95 3.14 -10.30
N SER A 16 -7.32 4.21 -9.82
CA SER A 16 -6.04 4.69 -10.37
C SER A 16 -4.85 3.77 -10.06
N LEU A 17 -4.94 2.94 -9.02
CA LEU A 17 -3.90 2.00 -8.64
C LEU A 17 -4.00 0.63 -9.32
N LEU A 18 -5.12 0.28 -9.97
CA LEU A 18 -5.31 -1.05 -10.58
C LEU A 18 -4.23 -1.38 -11.62
N ARG A 19 -4.03 -0.52 -12.62
CA ARG A 19 -3.02 -0.73 -13.66
C ARG A 19 -1.59 -0.70 -13.09
N PRO A 20 -1.19 0.28 -12.26
CA PRO A 20 0.09 0.26 -11.59
C PRO A 20 0.35 -1.00 -10.75
N HIS A 21 -0.69 -1.54 -10.10
CA HIS A 21 -0.59 -2.75 -9.29
C HIS A 21 -0.30 -3.98 -10.17
N LEU A 22 -1.03 -4.16 -11.27
CA LEU A 22 -0.76 -5.25 -12.22
C LEU A 22 0.64 -5.14 -12.83
N LYS A 23 1.05 -3.92 -13.21
CA LYS A 23 2.38 -3.67 -13.74
C LYS A 23 3.46 -4.06 -12.72
N LEU A 24 3.30 -3.65 -11.47
CA LEU A 24 4.20 -4.02 -10.39
C LEU A 24 4.29 -5.54 -10.22
N LEU A 25 3.16 -6.25 -10.20
CA LEU A 25 3.14 -7.70 -10.06
C LEU A 25 3.86 -8.41 -11.21
N CYS A 26 3.70 -7.90 -12.43
CA CYS A 26 4.39 -8.42 -13.61
C CYS A 26 5.91 -8.19 -13.53
N GLU A 27 6.35 -6.95 -13.27
CA GLU A 27 7.77 -6.57 -13.24
C GLU A 27 8.55 -7.20 -12.08
N SER A 28 7.88 -7.47 -10.96
CA SER A 28 8.51 -7.98 -9.74
C SER A 28 8.42 -9.49 -9.56
N GLU A 29 7.95 -10.24 -10.57
CA GLU A 29 7.66 -11.67 -10.47
C GLU A 29 6.81 -12.00 -9.23
N SER A 30 5.64 -11.37 -9.14
CA SER A 30 4.74 -11.48 -7.98
C SER A 30 5.40 -11.01 -6.67
N LEU A 31 6.03 -9.84 -6.69
CA LEU A 31 6.67 -9.18 -5.54
C LEU A 31 7.89 -9.90 -4.96
N ARG A 32 8.40 -10.93 -5.66
CA ARG A 32 9.64 -11.61 -5.29
C ARG A 32 10.85 -10.69 -5.43
N ASN A 33 10.90 -9.95 -6.53
CA ASN A 33 11.98 -9.06 -6.91
C ASN A 33 11.48 -7.63 -7.08
N VAL A 34 11.05 -7.00 -5.98
CA VAL A 34 10.69 -5.58 -6.02
C VAL A 34 11.98 -4.75 -6.12
N GLN A 35 12.40 -4.48 -7.36
CA GLN A 35 13.42 -3.46 -7.61
C GLN A 35 12.85 -2.11 -7.15
N ARG A 36 13.63 -1.33 -6.39
CA ARG A 36 13.24 0.03 -6.01
C ARG A 36 13.18 0.85 -7.29
N PRO A 37 12.00 1.27 -7.80
CA PRO A 37 11.99 2.01 -9.04
C PRO A 37 12.67 3.35 -8.87
N SER A 38 13.34 3.79 -9.94
CA SER A 38 13.80 5.16 -10.09
C SER A 38 12.64 6.13 -9.90
N LYS A 39 12.94 7.35 -9.44
CA LYS A 39 11.94 8.42 -9.25
C LYS A 39 11.00 8.45 -10.45
N GLN A 40 9.70 8.28 -10.22
CA GLN A 40 8.76 8.40 -11.31
C GLN A 40 8.84 9.82 -11.89
N PRO A 41 9.02 9.96 -13.22
CA PRO A 41 9.08 11.26 -13.84
C PRO A 41 7.72 11.93 -13.69
N CYS A 42 7.69 13.11 -13.07
CA CYS A 42 6.50 13.95 -13.03
C CYS A 42 6.61 15.02 -14.13
N THR A 43 5.53 15.19 -14.90
CA THR A 43 5.49 16.19 -15.99
C THR A 43 5.47 17.63 -15.47
N CYS A 44 5.07 17.85 -14.21
CA CYS A 44 4.97 19.18 -13.61
C CYS A 44 6.27 19.75 -13.02
N GLY A 45 7.40 19.03 -13.15
CA GLY A 45 8.70 19.49 -12.64
C GLY A 45 8.72 19.75 -11.13
N GLN A 46 7.85 19.09 -10.35
CA GLN A 46 7.71 19.24 -8.89
C GLN A 46 7.36 20.64 -8.37
N LYS A 47 6.87 21.56 -9.21
CA LYS A 47 6.60 22.96 -8.80
C LYS A 47 5.57 23.09 -7.66
N ASP A 48 4.53 22.26 -7.65
CA ASP A 48 3.50 22.20 -6.60
C ASP A 48 3.59 20.91 -5.75
N ALA A 49 4.77 20.30 -5.66
CA ALA A 49 4.92 19.04 -4.94
C ALA A 49 4.86 19.27 -3.42
N ARG A 50 3.92 18.62 -2.75
CA ARG A 50 3.87 18.56 -1.29
C ARG A 50 4.83 17.49 -0.80
N THR A 51 5.86 17.90 -0.07
CA THR A 51 6.77 16.96 0.60
C THR A 51 6.07 16.25 1.75
N LEU A 52 6.10 14.92 1.73
CA LEU A 52 5.54 14.05 2.77
C LEU A 52 6.65 13.22 3.39
N GLN A 53 6.70 13.21 4.72
CA GLN A 53 7.52 12.31 5.52
C GLN A 53 6.70 11.07 5.83
N ILE A 54 7.19 9.89 5.44
CA ILE A 54 6.43 8.64 5.55
C ILE A 54 7.28 7.60 6.26
N VAL A 55 6.72 7.05 7.34
CA VAL A 55 7.30 5.89 8.01
C VAL A 55 6.89 4.64 7.23
N CYS A 56 7.86 3.93 6.69
CA CYS A 56 7.66 2.68 5.95
C CYS A 56 7.90 1.49 6.89
N VAL A 57 6.93 0.59 6.95
CA VAL A 57 6.96 -0.60 7.80
C VAL A 57 7.26 -1.82 6.95
N PHE A 58 8.41 -2.45 7.19
CA PHE A 58 8.83 -3.72 6.61
C PHE A 58 8.82 -4.82 7.68
N PHE A 59 9.10 -6.07 7.29
CA PHE A 59 9.22 -7.19 8.23
C PHE A 59 10.33 -6.95 9.25
N GLU A 60 11.55 -6.66 8.79
CA GLU A 60 12.72 -6.63 9.66
C GLU A 60 13.10 -5.22 10.12
N ARG A 61 12.48 -4.18 9.55
CA ARG A 61 12.91 -2.79 9.74
C ARG A 61 11.85 -1.73 9.53
N LEU A 62 12.16 -0.53 10.02
CA LEU A 62 11.46 0.71 9.72
C LEU A 62 12.38 1.64 8.92
N GLU A 63 11.86 2.26 7.87
CA GLU A 63 12.57 3.28 7.10
C GLU A 63 11.74 4.56 7.04
N ASN A 64 12.38 5.72 7.14
CA ASN A 64 11.74 7.00 6.88
C ASN A 64 12.08 7.44 5.46
N ILE A 65 11.05 7.68 4.65
CA ILE A 65 11.23 8.17 3.28
C ILE A 65 10.58 9.53 3.10
N GLN A 66 11.10 10.28 2.13
CA GLN A 66 10.56 11.55 1.70
C GLN A 66 10.08 11.41 0.26
N ILE A 67 8.83 11.80 0.03
CA ILE A 67 8.25 11.85 -1.32
C ILE A 67 7.64 13.22 -1.59
N GLY A 68 7.82 13.71 -2.82
CA GLY A 68 7.12 14.91 -3.30
C GLY A 68 5.85 14.49 -4.02
N ALA A 69 4.70 14.60 -3.35
CA ALA A 69 3.41 14.24 -3.94
C ALA A 69 2.82 15.43 -4.71
N CYS A 70 2.44 15.22 -5.97
CA CYS A 70 1.78 16.22 -6.81
C CYS A 70 0.57 15.60 -7.51
N GLN A 71 -0.22 16.42 -8.21
CA GLN A 71 -1.39 15.92 -8.96
C GLN A 71 -1.00 14.91 -10.05
N CYS A 72 0.16 15.09 -10.69
CA CYS A 72 0.65 14.18 -11.73
C CYS A 72 1.21 12.86 -11.17
N SER A 73 1.65 12.85 -9.91
CA SER A 73 2.24 11.67 -9.26
C SER A 73 1.78 11.63 -7.80
N PRO A 74 0.58 11.08 -7.54
CA PRO A 74 0.02 10.99 -6.20
C PRO A 74 0.88 10.13 -5.27
N ALA A 75 0.81 10.41 -3.97
CA ALA A 75 1.55 9.67 -2.95
C ALA A 75 1.32 8.15 -3.05
N ALA A 76 0.07 7.74 -3.26
CA ALA A 76 -0.30 6.32 -3.32
C ALA A 76 0.38 5.58 -4.49
N LEU A 77 0.44 6.20 -5.67
CA LEU A 77 1.04 5.62 -6.86
C LEU A 77 2.57 5.51 -6.69
N GLN A 78 3.19 6.56 -6.15
CA GLN A 78 4.61 6.57 -5.82
C GLN A 78 5.01 5.52 -4.77
N LEU A 79 4.15 5.27 -3.78
CA LEU A 79 4.41 4.24 -2.77
C LEU A 79 4.23 2.84 -3.37
N LEU A 80 3.17 2.64 -4.15
CA LEU A 80 2.86 1.35 -4.76
C LEU A 80 4.00 0.88 -5.65
N SER A 81 4.56 1.76 -6.48
CA SER A 81 5.71 1.42 -7.32
C SER A 81 6.92 0.95 -6.50
N ARG A 82 7.09 1.45 -5.27
CA ARG A 82 8.13 1.01 -4.33
C ARG A 82 7.79 -0.26 -3.55
N GLY A 83 6.70 -0.94 -3.87
CA GLY A 83 6.20 -2.10 -3.12
C GLY A 83 5.66 -1.73 -1.73
N LEU A 84 5.20 -0.50 -1.56
CA LEU A 84 4.63 0.03 -0.32
C LEU A 84 3.18 0.44 -0.54
N PHE A 85 2.32 0.23 0.45
CA PHE A 85 0.92 0.63 0.38
C PHE A 85 0.59 1.67 1.46
N PRO A 86 -0.02 2.81 1.11
CA PRO A 86 -0.28 3.90 2.06
C PRO A 86 -1.43 3.58 3.03
N CYS A 87 -1.37 4.15 4.25
CA CYS A 87 -2.48 4.09 5.20
C CYS A 87 -3.61 5.11 4.91
N ALA A 88 -3.39 6.08 4.01
CA ALA A 88 -4.32 7.14 3.66
C ALA A 88 -4.14 7.59 2.20
N PRO A 89 -5.19 8.11 1.54
CA PRO A 89 -5.16 8.28 0.08
C PRO A 89 -4.35 9.50 -0.38
N GLN A 90 -4.32 10.59 0.39
CA GLN A 90 -3.69 11.86 -0.01
C GLN A 90 -2.42 12.23 0.75
N ALA A 91 -2.45 12.15 2.08
CA ALA A 91 -1.33 12.50 2.95
C ALA A 91 -1.03 11.35 3.92
N PRO A 92 -0.53 10.21 3.41
CA PRO A 92 -0.13 9.11 4.27
C PRO A 92 1.03 9.52 5.17
N THR A 93 0.92 9.19 6.46
CA THR A 93 2.03 9.29 7.42
C THR A 93 2.77 7.97 7.58
N LEU A 94 2.13 6.89 7.15
CA LEU A 94 2.64 5.53 7.23
C LEU A 94 2.32 4.78 5.94
N ALA A 95 3.28 3.97 5.51
CA ALA A 95 3.10 3.01 4.43
C ALA A 95 3.60 1.64 4.90
N VAL A 96 2.93 0.58 4.46
CA VAL A 96 3.26 -0.80 4.84
C VAL A 96 3.75 -1.53 3.61
N ASN A 97 4.82 -2.31 3.74
CA ASN A 97 5.29 -3.15 2.65
C ASN A 97 4.21 -4.14 2.19
N ILE A 98 4.05 -4.29 0.87
CA ILE A 98 2.99 -5.12 0.32
C ILE A 98 3.17 -6.59 0.70
N ASN A 99 4.41 -7.10 0.78
CA ASN A 99 4.65 -8.49 1.21
C ASN A 99 4.22 -8.70 2.67
N LEU A 100 4.38 -7.69 3.53
CA LEU A 100 3.90 -7.73 4.91
C LEU A 100 2.36 -7.73 4.97
N LEU A 101 1.70 -6.96 4.10
CA LEU A 101 0.24 -6.97 3.99
C LEU A 101 -0.30 -8.29 3.44
N GLN A 102 0.35 -8.86 2.43
CA GLN A 102 0.00 -10.16 1.86
C GLN A 102 0.18 -11.27 2.89
N PHE A 103 1.27 -11.25 3.66
CA PHE A 103 1.45 -12.19 4.76
C PHE A 103 0.36 -12.06 5.82
N ALA A 104 0.00 -10.83 6.21
CA ALA A 104 -1.07 -10.61 7.18
C ALA A 104 -2.43 -11.09 6.66
N GLN A 105 -2.72 -10.86 5.37
CA GLN A 105 -3.90 -11.41 4.70
C GLN A 105 -3.91 -12.93 4.78
N GLU A 106 -2.83 -13.60 4.37
CA GLU A 106 -2.72 -15.05 4.43
C GLU A 106 -2.86 -15.58 5.86
N LEU A 107 -2.25 -14.92 6.83
CA LEU A 107 -2.39 -15.28 8.24
C LEU A 107 -3.85 -15.24 8.70
N PHE A 108 -4.59 -14.19 8.32
CA PHE A 108 -5.99 -13.99 8.70
C PHE A 108 -6.97 -14.89 7.96
N LEU A 109 -6.54 -15.61 6.91
CA LEU A 109 -7.30 -16.70 6.31
C LEU A 109 -7.19 -18.01 7.10
N ARG A 110 -6.14 -18.16 7.91
CA ARG A 110 -5.84 -19.39 8.67
C ARG A 110 -6.06 -19.24 10.18
N LEU A 111 -6.10 -18.01 10.66
CA LEU A 111 -6.34 -17.66 12.06
C LEU A 111 -7.43 -16.59 12.14
N PRO A 112 -8.19 -16.52 13.26
CA PRO A 112 -9.12 -15.43 13.47
C PRO A 112 -8.45 -14.07 13.27
N PRO A 113 -9.03 -13.15 12.47
CA PRO A 113 -8.41 -11.89 12.11
C PRO A 113 -8.24 -11.02 13.36
N ASN A 114 -7.02 -10.94 13.86
CA ASN A 114 -6.67 -10.15 15.03
C ASN A 114 -5.57 -9.14 14.71
N THR A 115 -5.99 -8.05 14.07
CA THR A 115 -5.09 -6.93 13.74
C THR A 115 -4.44 -6.32 14.98
N THR A 116 -5.10 -6.35 16.14
CA THR A 116 -4.55 -5.84 17.40
C THR A 116 -3.34 -6.66 17.83
N SER A 117 -3.49 -7.97 17.97
CA SER A 117 -2.40 -8.86 18.35
C SER A 117 -1.31 -8.90 17.28
N PHE A 118 -1.67 -8.92 16.00
CA PHE A 118 -0.69 -8.86 14.91
C PHE A 118 0.19 -7.59 15.00
N CYS A 119 -0.42 -6.42 15.19
CA CYS A 119 0.32 -5.17 15.32
C CYS A 119 1.16 -5.14 16.60
N ALA A 120 0.63 -5.63 17.73
CA ALA A 120 1.39 -5.70 18.97
C ALA A 120 2.62 -6.62 18.85
N THR A 121 2.47 -7.77 18.18
CA THR A 121 3.57 -8.69 17.87
C THR A 121 4.59 -8.02 16.94
N LEU A 122 4.14 -7.32 15.90
CA LEU A 122 5.01 -6.60 14.97
C LEU A 122 5.79 -5.49 15.68
N GLU A 123 5.13 -4.71 16.55
CA GLU A 123 5.78 -3.69 17.38
C GLU A 123 6.81 -4.28 18.32
N ALA A 124 6.50 -5.38 19.00
CA ALA A 124 7.45 -6.07 19.87
C ALA A 124 8.66 -6.60 19.08
N PHE A 125 8.41 -7.24 17.94
CA PHE A 125 9.43 -7.78 17.04
C PHE A 125 10.38 -6.71 16.50
N LEU A 126 9.84 -5.56 16.10
CA LEU A 126 10.63 -4.40 15.68
C LEU A 126 11.35 -3.75 16.88
N GLY A 127 10.71 -3.71 18.04
CA GLY A 127 11.28 -3.21 19.29
C GLY A 127 12.55 -3.95 19.70
N TYR A 128 12.59 -5.28 19.58
CA TYR A 128 13.80 -6.08 19.83
C TYR A 128 14.96 -5.73 18.88
N ARG A 129 14.66 -5.22 17.68
CA ARG A 129 15.65 -4.72 16.72
C ARG A 129 15.99 -3.24 16.90
N LYS A 130 15.61 -2.64 18.03
CA LYS A 130 15.81 -1.22 18.35
C LYS A 130 15.02 -0.27 17.43
N TYR A 131 14.06 -0.77 16.65
CA TYR A 131 13.11 0.06 15.92
C TYR A 131 11.97 0.45 16.84
N LYS A 132 11.84 1.75 17.12
CA LYS A 132 10.75 2.29 17.94
C LYS A 132 9.79 3.07 17.08
N LEU A 133 8.54 2.61 17.03
CA LEU A 133 7.45 3.44 16.55
C LEU A 133 7.11 4.43 17.66
N THR A 134 7.27 5.73 17.37
CA THR A 134 7.00 6.81 18.33
C THR A 134 5.54 6.89 18.79
N THR A 135 4.65 6.10 18.21
CA THR A 135 3.20 6.26 18.36
C THR A 135 2.53 4.90 18.58
N ARG A 136 2.49 4.44 19.84
CA ARG A 136 1.95 3.13 20.30
C ARG A 136 0.54 2.78 19.80
N ASP A 137 -0.39 3.74 19.76
CA ASP A 137 -1.78 3.46 19.32
C ASP A 137 -2.03 3.67 17.82
N SER A 138 -1.03 4.18 17.13
CA SER A 138 -1.19 4.61 15.75
C SER A 138 -0.91 3.50 14.74
N LEU A 139 -0.08 2.49 15.08
CA LEU A 139 0.25 1.44 14.11
C LEU A 139 -0.99 0.61 13.83
N ARG A 140 -1.67 0.12 14.87
CA ARG A 140 -2.88 -0.70 14.74
C ARG A 140 -3.91 -0.06 13.80
N ARG A 141 -4.21 1.22 14.00
CA ARG A 141 -5.19 1.95 13.17
C ARG A 141 -4.68 2.18 11.74
N ARG A 142 -3.42 2.60 11.58
CA ARG A 142 -2.85 2.91 10.26
C ARG A 142 -2.63 1.63 9.43
N PHE A 143 -2.13 0.58 10.07
CA PHE A 143 -2.00 -0.76 9.50
C PHE A 143 -3.35 -1.34 9.12
N GLY A 144 -4.34 -1.31 10.03
CA GLY A 144 -5.69 -1.79 9.74
C GLY A 144 -6.32 -1.09 8.53
N ASN A 145 -6.15 0.24 8.42
CA ASN A 145 -6.58 0.99 7.24
C ASN A 145 -5.82 0.57 5.97
N ALA A 146 -4.48 0.46 6.04
CA ALA A 146 -3.67 0.02 4.91
C ALA A 146 -4.09 -1.37 4.43
N LEU A 147 -4.26 -2.32 5.35
CA LEU A 147 -4.71 -3.68 5.06
C LEU A 147 -6.10 -3.69 4.44
N LEU A 148 -7.07 -2.98 5.02
CA LEU A 148 -8.43 -2.89 4.47
C LEU A 148 -8.42 -2.44 3.00
N TRP A 149 -7.71 -1.36 2.70
CA TRP A 149 -7.68 -0.80 1.34
C TRP A 149 -6.82 -1.61 0.38
N TYR A 150 -5.77 -2.26 0.87
CA TYR A 150 -5.01 -3.23 0.09
C TYR A 150 -5.87 -4.42 -0.33
N LEU A 151 -6.67 -5.00 0.59
CA LEU A 151 -7.60 -6.07 0.26
C LEU A 151 -8.63 -5.63 -0.80
N ASN A 152 -9.12 -4.39 -0.71
CA ASN A 152 -9.98 -3.82 -1.74
C ASN A 152 -9.27 -3.70 -3.10
N LEU A 153 -8.00 -3.28 -3.12
CA LEU A 153 -7.19 -3.22 -4.34
C LEU A 153 -7.00 -4.60 -4.96
N VAL A 154 -6.66 -5.61 -4.16
CA VAL A 154 -6.48 -7.01 -4.61
C VAL A 154 -7.78 -7.55 -5.19
N ASN A 155 -8.90 -7.39 -4.47
CA ASN A 155 -10.21 -7.83 -4.95
C ASN A 155 -10.62 -7.14 -6.25
N ALA A 156 -10.43 -5.82 -6.36
CA ALA A 156 -10.73 -5.07 -7.57
C ALA A 156 -9.81 -5.47 -8.74
N THR A 157 -8.54 -5.77 -8.47
CA THR A 157 -7.59 -6.26 -9.47
C THR A 157 -8.01 -7.64 -9.99
N ASN A 158 -8.35 -8.56 -9.09
CA ASN A 158 -8.80 -9.91 -9.45
C ASN A 158 -10.07 -9.88 -10.29
N ARG A 159 -11.05 -9.02 -9.95
CA ARG A 159 -12.24 -8.80 -10.77
C ARG A 159 -11.88 -8.32 -12.17
N LEU A 160 -11.03 -7.29 -12.28
CA LEU A 160 -10.61 -6.78 -13.57
C LEU A 160 -9.97 -7.88 -14.43
N VAL A 161 -9.08 -8.70 -13.86
CA VAL A 161 -8.45 -9.82 -14.58
C VAL A 161 -9.50 -10.84 -15.02
N GLN A 162 -10.43 -11.19 -14.14
CA GLN A 162 -11.51 -12.13 -14.43
C GLN A 162 -12.40 -11.63 -15.57
N ASP A 163 -12.80 -10.35 -15.55
CA ASP A 163 -13.63 -9.73 -16.58
C ASP A 163 -12.93 -9.79 -17.95
N HIS A 164 -11.60 -9.56 -18.00
CA HIS A 164 -10.83 -9.67 -19.24
C HIS A 164 -10.74 -11.11 -19.75
N ILE A 165 -10.60 -12.10 -18.85
CA ILE A 165 -10.59 -13.52 -19.20
C ILE A 165 -11.96 -13.95 -19.75
N GLU A 166 -13.05 -13.53 -19.11
CA GLU A 166 -14.40 -13.85 -19.55
C GLU A 166 -14.73 -13.20 -20.90
N ALA A 167 -14.36 -11.94 -21.11
CA ALA A 167 -14.52 -11.27 -22.40
C ALA A 167 -13.76 -11.98 -23.54
N ALA A 168 -12.55 -12.50 -23.25
CA ALA A 168 -11.76 -13.26 -24.21
C ALA A 168 -12.34 -14.66 -24.51
N ARG A 169 -13.12 -15.24 -23.59
CA ARG A 169 -13.81 -16.53 -23.81
C ARG A 169 -15.04 -16.43 -24.69
N VAL A 170 -15.70 -15.26 -24.71
CA VAL A 170 -16.92 -15.02 -25.51
C VAL A 170 -16.58 -14.67 -26.97
N THR A 171 -15.35 -14.24 -27.24
CA THR A 171 -14.88 -13.87 -28.59
C THR A 171 -14.29 -15.04 -29.38
N VAL A 172 -14.21 -16.24 -28.79
CA VAL A 172 -13.78 -17.51 -29.43
C VAL A 172 -14.99 -18.39 -29.67
#